data_AF-A0A968ZGQ4-F1
#
_entry.id   AF-A0A968ZGQ4-F1
#
_cell.length_a   1.000
_cell.length_b   1.000
_cell.length_c   1.000
_cell.angle_alpha   90.00
_cell.angle_beta   90.00
_cell.angle_gamma   90.00
#
_symmetry.space_group_name_H-M   'P 1'
#
loop_
_entity.id
_entity.type
_entity.pdbx_description
1 polymer ?
#
loop_
_entity_poly.entity_id
_entity_poly.type
_entity_poly.pdbx_seq_one_letter_code
_entity_poly.pdbx_strand_id
1 'polypeptide(L)'
;MADISAGRTSHQTSSVAWWRDERKRGLIWQIVVIAILCLGFWFVIQNMIANLRTLGVTLGFDFLDAPAGFAISFSVIPTDLNSSIGRLIVAGMLNTLLASAICIVLATILGLIVGICRLSRNFLISRLATAYVETLRNVPLLVQLLLWYAAILQLFPAVRQAISVLDLMFLSKRGMNVPRPIPGDDFGLVGIALLVGIAVAIGIARWARQRQMATGQQFPKGLVGLAIIVGLPLIVSMALGNPVTWELPELKGFNFQGGLVLQPELTALVLGISAYTASFIAEIVRGGILAVSHGQSEAAYALGLRPGATLRLVIIPQSLRIIVPPMTSQYLNVVKNTTLVSMIAYPDLYSIIGTSLNQ
;
A
#
# COMPACT_ATOMS: atom_id res chain seq x y z
N MET A 1 18.30 -74.81 -42.92
CA MET A 1 18.17 -73.81 -44.00
C MET A 1 16.82 -73.15 -43.80
N ALA A 2 16.77 -72.03 -43.08
CA ALA A 2 16.71 -70.66 -43.62
C ALA A 2 15.43 -70.49 -44.49
N ASP A 3 14.45 -69.66 -44.14
CA ASP A 3 14.60 -68.24 -43.86
C ASP A 3 13.44 -67.67 -43.02
N ILE A 4 13.76 -66.70 -42.17
CA ILE A 4 12.82 -65.90 -41.38
C ILE A 4 12.60 -64.60 -42.17
N SER A 5 11.41 -64.41 -42.76
CA SER A 5 11.05 -63.12 -43.37
C SER A 5 9.96 -62.42 -42.56
N ALA A 6 10.38 -61.35 -41.87
CA ALA A 6 9.54 -60.43 -41.12
C ALA A 6 8.51 -59.71 -42.00
N GLY A 7 7.22 -59.84 -41.66
CA GLY A 7 6.14 -59.02 -42.21
C GLY A 7 5.75 -57.90 -41.24
N ARG A 8 6.14 -56.67 -41.56
CA ARG A 8 5.76 -55.44 -40.83
C ARG A 8 4.24 -55.24 -40.87
N THR A 9 3.61 -55.08 -39.71
CA THR A 9 2.24 -54.57 -39.60
C THR A 9 2.22 -53.06 -39.88
N SER A 10 1.81 -52.68 -41.09
CA SER A 10 1.52 -51.29 -41.42
C SER A 10 0.15 -50.89 -40.86
N HIS A 11 0.13 -50.13 -39.76
CA HIS A 11 -1.06 -49.42 -39.33
C HIS A 11 -1.43 -48.37 -40.39
N GLN A 12 -2.43 -48.66 -41.23
CA GLN A 12 -3.07 -47.66 -42.08
C GLN A 12 -3.85 -46.69 -41.19
N THR A 13 -3.32 -45.49 -40.97
CA THR A 13 -4.09 -44.36 -40.44
C THR A 13 -5.01 -43.85 -41.54
N SER A 14 -6.29 -44.18 -41.48
CA SER A 14 -7.29 -43.59 -42.36
C SER A 14 -7.30 -42.07 -42.16
N SER A 15 -7.04 -41.29 -43.22
CA SER A 15 -7.10 -39.84 -43.15
C SER A 15 -8.55 -39.42 -42.95
N VAL A 16 -8.94 -39.09 -41.72
CA VAL A 16 -10.25 -38.53 -41.43
C VAL A 16 -10.41 -37.24 -42.22
N ALA A 17 -11.48 -37.15 -43.03
CA ALA A 17 -11.78 -35.95 -43.81
C ALA A 17 -11.80 -34.72 -42.89
N TRP A 18 -11.19 -33.62 -43.32
CA TRP A 18 -10.89 -32.47 -42.45
C TRP A 18 -12.11 -31.85 -41.77
N TRP A 19 -13.31 -32.01 -42.32
CA TRP A 19 -14.58 -31.54 -41.76
C TRP A 19 -15.21 -32.48 -40.71
N ARG A 20 -14.73 -33.73 -40.61
CA ARG A 20 -15.14 -34.72 -39.59
C ARG A 20 -14.18 -34.79 -38.41
N ASP A 21 -13.05 -34.09 -38.49
CA ASP A 21 -12.10 -33.95 -37.39
C ASP A 21 -12.70 -33.06 -36.29
N GLU A 22 -12.95 -33.65 -35.12
CA GLU A 22 -13.60 -33.01 -33.98
C GLU A 22 -12.87 -31.75 -33.52
N ARG A 23 -11.53 -31.74 -33.61
CA ARG A 23 -10.71 -30.57 -33.24
C ARG A 23 -10.89 -29.42 -34.21
N LYS A 24 -10.95 -29.71 -35.52
CA LYS A 24 -11.13 -28.68 -36.56
C LYS A 24 -12.54 -28.08 -36.51
N ARG A 25 -13.56 -28.92 -36.28
CA ARG A 25 -14.95 -28.45 -36.09
C ARG A 25 -15.10 -27.61 -34.82
N GLY A 26 -14.42 -27.99 -33.72
CA GLY A 26 -14.38 -27.20 -32.49
C GLY A 26 -13.76 -25.82 -32.71
N LEU A 27 -12.64 -25.75 -33.43
CA LEU A 27 -12.00 -24.48 -33.80
C LEU A 27 -12.91 -23.60 -34.66
N ILE A 28 -13.60 -24.18 -35.65
CA ILE A 28 -14.55 -23.46 -36.51
C ILE A 28 -15.68 -22.84 -35.68
N TRP A 29 -16.29 -23.61 -34.77
CA TRP A 29 -17.35 -23.08 -33.91
C TRP A 29 -16.86 -22.02 -32.94
N GLN A 30 -15.65 -22.15 -32.38
CA GLN A 30 -15.04 -21.09 -31.56
C GLN A 30 -14.84 -19.80 -32.37
N ILE A 31 -14.34 -19.90 -33.60
CA ILE A 31 -14.16 -18.74 -34.49
C ILE A 31 -15.52 -18.11 -34.81
N VAL A 32 -16.54 -18.91 -35.12
CA VAL A 32 -17.89 -18.42 -35.41
C VAL A 32 -18.49 -17.71 -34.19
N VAL A 33 -18.38 -18.30 -33.00
CA VAL A 33 -18.88 -17.70 -31.75
C VAL A 33 -18.14 -16.39 -31.45
N ILE A 34 -16.81 -16.36 -31.57
CA ILE A 34 -16.03 -15.13 -31.38
C ILE A 34 -16.44 -14.08 -32.41
N ALA A 35 -16.61 -14.45 -33.68
CA ALA A 35 -17.04 -13.52 -34.73
C ALA A 35 -18.43 -12.94 -34.45
N ILE A 36 -19.39 -13.77 -34.04
CA ILE A 36 -20.73 -13.33 -33.65
C ILE A 36 -20.65 -12.38 -32.45
N LEU A 37 -19.86 -12.71 -31.43
CA LEU A 37 -19.66 -11.84 -30.27
C LEU A 37 -19.03 -10.50 -30.67
N CYS A 38 -17.97 -10.52 -31.46
CA CYS A 38 -17.30 -9.31 -31.95
C CYS A 38 -18.25 -8.44 -32.79
N LEU A 39 -19.04 -9.03 -33.68
CA LEU A 39 -20.05 -8.32 -34.47
C LEU A 39 -21.17 -7.75 -33.58
N GLY A 40 -21.61 -8.51 -32.58
CA GLY A 40 -22.59 -8.04 -31.59
C GLY A 40 -22.07 -6.85 -30.79
N PHE A 41 -20.85 -6.95 -30.24
CA PHE A 41 -20.20 -5.83 -29.54
C PHE A 41 -20.02 -4.62 -30.46
N TRP A 42 -19.56 -4.83 -31.69
CA TRP A 42 -19.41 -3.78 -32.69
C TRP A 42 -20.74 -3.07 -32.95
N PHE A 43 -21.82 -3.83 -33.18
CA PHE A 43 -23.16 -3.29 -33.39
C PHE A 43 -23.64 -2.46 -32.18
N VAL A 44 -23.48 -2.97 -30.96
CA VAL A 44 -23.88 -2.26 -29.74
C VAL A 44 -23.08 -0.96 -29.57
N ILE A 45 -21.75 -1.02 -29.73
CA ILE A 45 -20.88 0.15 -29.60
C ILE A 45 -21.22 1.21 -30.65
N GLN A 46 -21.44 0.83 -31.90
CA GLN A 46 -21.79 1.78 -32.95
C GLN A 46 -23.16 2.41 -32.74
N ASN A 47 -24.17 1.64 -32.32
CA ASN A 47 -25.47 2.19 -31.96
C ASN A 47 -25.36 3.16 -30.78
N MET A 48 -24.57 2.81 -29.75
CA MET A 48 -24.33 3.67 -28.61
C MET A 48 -23.64 4.99 -29.03
N ILE A 49 -22.59 4.93 -29.84
CA ILE A 49 -21.88 6.11 -30.34
C ILE A 49 -22.82 7.00 -31.18
N ALA A 50 -23.63 6.39 -32.05
CA ALA A 50 -24.60 7.13 -32.87
C ALA A 50 -25.62 7.87 -31.99
N ASN A 51 -26.19 7.19 -30.99
CA ASN A 51 -27.13 7.80 -30.05
C ASN A 51 -26.48 8.91 -29.20
N LEU A 52 -25.24 8.72 -28.74
CA LEU A 52 -24.54 9.74 -27.95
C LEU A 52 -24.20 10.98 -28.78
N ARG A 53 -23.80 10.80 -30.05
CA ARG A 53 -23.59 11.92 -30.98
C ARG A 53 -24.87 12.73 -31.21
N THR A 54 -26.03 12.09 -31.31
CA THR A 54 -27.31 12.80 -31.41
C THR A 54 -27.67 13.59 -30.15
N LEU A 55 -27.14 13.18 -28.99
CA LEU A 55 -27.29 13.87 -27.71
C LEU A 55 -26.22 14.95 -27.48
N GLY A 56 -25.35 15.21 -28.46
CA GLY A 56 -24.24 16.17 -28.33
C GLY A 56 -23.09 15.69 -27.42
N VAL A 57 -23.09 14.42 -27.02
CA VAL A 57 -22.04 13.82 -26.18
C VAL A 57 -20.99 13.18 -27.08
N THR A 58 -19.81 13.78 -27.16
CA THR A 58 -18.66 13.21 -27.88
C THR A 58 -17.94 12.20 -26.99
N LEU A 59 -18.00 10.92 -27.34
CA LEU A 59 -17.13 9.89 -26.76
C LEU A 59 -15.69 10.13 -27.19
N GLY A 60 -14.81 10.44 -26.25
CA GLY A 60 -13.40 10.68 -26.51
C GLY A 60 -12.60 10.90 -25.22
N PHE A 61 -11.29 11.04 -25.38
CA PHE A 61 -10.37 11.42 -24.31
C PHE A 61 -10.06 12.92 -24.27
N ASP A 62 -10.70 13.70 -25.15
CA ASP A 62 -10.48 15.15 -25.29
C ASP A 62 -10.79 15.91 -23.98
N PHE A 63 -11.67 15.36 -23.13
CA PHE A 63 -11.95 15.91 -21.80
C PHE A 63 -10.71 15.92 -20.90
N LEU A 64 -9.72 15.04 -21.09
CA LEU A 64 -8.51 15.01 -20.28
C LEU A 64 -7.66 16.27 -20.46
N ASP A 65 -7.74 16.91 -21.63
CA ASP A 65 -7.03 18.15 -21.95
C ASP A 65 -7.87 19.40 -21.66
N ALA A 66 -9.18 19.24 -21.40
CA ALA A 66 -10.05 20.34 -21.03
C ALA A 66 -9.63 20.95 -19.68
N PRO A 67 -9.75 22.29 -19.53
CA PRO A 67 -9.46 22.95 -18.25
C PRO A 67 -10.47 22.49 -17.20
N ALA A 68 -9.98 22.11 -16.01
CA ALA A 68 -10.83 21.56 -14.96
C ALA A 68 -11.80 22.60 -14.37
N GLY A 69 -11.39 23.86 -14.24
CA GLY A 69 -12.25 24.93 -13.72
C GLY A 69 -12.49 24.87 -12.20
N PHE A 70 -11.80 23.98 -11.47
CA PHE A 70 -11.83 23.89 -10.01
C PHE A 70 -10.45 23.61 -9.44
N ALA A 71 -10.24 24.00 -8.18
CA ALA A 71 -9.00 23.77 -7.45
C ALA A 71 -9.19 22.67 -6.40
N ILE A 72 -8.15 21.87 -6.19
CA ILE A 72 -8.12 20.86 -5.13
C ILE A 72 -7.33 21.36 -3.93
N SER A 73 -7.80 21.05 -2.73
CA SER A 73 -7.21 21.52 -1.47
C SER A 73 -5.77 21.03 -1.31
N PHE A 74 -5.50 19.76 -1.60
CA PHE A 74 -4.19 19.12 -1.48
C PHE A 74 -3.82 18.38 -2.77
N SER A 75 -2.55 18.46 -3.17
CA SER A 75 -2.02 17.68 -4.28
C SER A 75 -0.52 17.43 -4.10
N VAL A 76 -0.09 16.21 -4.42
CA VAL A 76 1.34 15.86 -4.47
C VAL A 76 2.06 16.61 -5.58
N ILE A 77 1.38 16.79 -6.72
CA ILE A 77 1.88 17.57 -7.85
C ILE A 77 1.18 18.93 -7.87
N PRO A 78 1.88 20.04 -8.19
CA PRO A 78 1.25 21.36 -8.26
C PRO A 78 0.08 21.36 -9.27
N THR A 79 -1.07 21.85 -8.82
CA THR A 79 -2.30 22.00 -9.61
C THR A 79 -2.92 23.36 -9.35
N ASP A 80 -3.61 23.90 -10.35
CA ASP A 80 -4.28 25.20 -10.33
C ASP A 80 -5.63 25.13 -11.07
N LEU A 81 -6.39 26.23 -11.07
CA LEU A 81 -7.71 26.30 -11.73
C LEU A 81 -7.67 26.06 -13.24
N ASN A 82 -6.52 26.31 -13.87
CA ASN A 82 -6.32 26.15 -15.31
C ASN A 82 -5.74 24.78 -15.68
N SER A 83 -5.40 23.95 -14.69
CA SER A 83 -4.87 22.61 -14.93
C SER A 83 -5.91 21.74 -15.65
N SER A 84 -5.43 20.87 -16.54
CA SER A 84 -6.31 19.97 -17.27
C SER A 84 -6.91 18.89 -16.36
N ILE A 85 -8.10 18.38 -16.72
CA ILE A 85 -8.76 17.31 -15.96
C ILE A 85 -7.86 16.08 -15.81
N GLY A 86 -7.11 15.72 -16.86
CA GLY A 86 -6.15 14.62 -16.83
C GLY A 86 -5.05 14.83 -15.77
N ARG A 87 -4.54 16.05 -15.63
CA ARG A 87 -3.55 16.38 -14.58
C ARG A 87 -4.16 16.25 -13.19
N LEU A 88 -5.41 16.68 -13.00
CA LEU A 88 -6.11 16.52 -11.73
C LEU A 88 -6.35 15.05 -11.40
N ILE A 89 -6.74 14.21 -12.37
CA ILE A 89 -6.91 12.76 -12.16
C ILE A 89 -5.58 12.12 -11.71
N VAL A 90 -4.46 12.48 -12.34
CA VAL A 90 -3.13 12.02 -11.92
C VAL A 90 -2.80 12.52 -10.50
N ALA A 91 -3.11 13.78 -10.18
CA ALA A 91 -2.94 14.31 -8.83
C ALA A 91 -3.76 13.53 -7.79
N GLY A 92 -5.02 13.22 -8.10
CA GLY A 92 -5.89 12.40 -7.26
C GLY A 92 -5.39 10.97 -7.07
N MET A 93 -4.89 10.35 -8.14
CA MET A 93 -4.26 9.03 -8.07
C MET A 93 -3.03 9.04 -7.14
N LEU A 94 -2.16 10.06 -7.28
CA LEU A 94 -0.99 10.21 -6.41
C LEU A 94 -1.39 10.49 -4.95
N ASN A 95 -2.43 11.30 -4.72
CA ASN A 95 -2.98 11.55 -3.39
C ASN A 95 -3.52 10.26 -2.73
N THR A 96 -4.23 9.42 -3.49
CA THR A 96 -4.72 8.11 -3.05
C THR A 96 -3.56 7.17 -2.71
N LEU A 97 -2.53 7.11 -3.56
CA LEU A 97 -1.35 6.26 -3.33
C LEU A 97 -0.54 6.73 -2.12
N LEU A 98 -0.32 8.03 -1.97
CA LEU A 98 0.37 8.59 -0.82
C LEU A 98 -0.37 8.27 0.48
N ALA A 99 -1.67 8.58 0.51
CA ALA A 99 -2.52 8.36 1.68
C ALA A 99 -2.57 6.87 2.08
N SER A 100 -2.79 5.98 1.11
CA SER A 100 -2.82 4.54 1.36
C SER A 100 -1.46 3.99 1.80
N ALA A 101 -0.34 4.47 1.24
CA ALA A 101 0.99 4.06 1.66
C ALA A 101 1.28 4.45 3.12
N ILE A 102 0.95 5.68 3.52
CA ILE A 102 1.09 6.15 4.91
C ILE A 102 0.23 5.28 5.84
N CYS A 103 -1.04 5.06 5.48
CA CYS A 103 -1.96 4.24 6.27
C CYS A 103 -1.50 2.78 6.39
N ILE A 104 -1.00 2.17 5.32
CA ILE A 104 -0.48 0.79 5.35
C ILE A 104 0.69 0.69 6.33
N VAL A 105 1.65 1.61 6.26
CA VAL A 105 2.81 1.60 7.16
C VAL A 105 2.38 1.76 8.61
N LEU A 106 1.57 2.78 8.91
CA LEU A 106 1.13 3.06 10.29
C LEU A 106 0.21 1.97 10.83
N ALA A 107 -0.76 1.48 10.05
CA ALA A 107 -1.64 0.40 10.44
C ALA A 107 -0.87 -0.91 10.70
N THR A 108 0.18 -1.18 9.92
CA THR A 108 1.01 -2.38 10.10
C THR A 108 1.80 -2.30 11.39
N ILE A 109 2.44 -1.16 11.67
CA ILE A 109 3.18 -0.95 12.91
C ILE A 109 2.24 -1.06 14.12
N LEU A 110 1.15 -0.29 14.11
CA LEU A 110 0.18 -0.27 15.20
C LEU A 110 -0.50 -1.64 15.37
N GLY A 111 -0.93 -2.27 14.29
CA GLY A 111 -1.58 -3.57 14.31
C GLY A 111 -0.67 -4.70 14.77
N LEU A 112 0.62 -4.67 14.41
CA LEU A 112 1.61 -5.62 14.91
C LEU A 112 1.80 -5.46 16.43
N ILE A 113 1.97 -4.22 16.91
CA ILE A 113 2.11 -3.92 18.34
C ILE A 113 0.87 -4.40 19.10
N VAL A 114 -0.32 -3.99 18.69
CA VAL A 114 -1.60 -4.37 19.31
C VAL A 114 -1.81 -5.88 19.27
N GLY A 115 -1.51 -6.53 18.14
CA GLY A 115 -1.61 -7.98 17.98
C GLY A 115 -0.73 -8.75 18.95
N ILE A 116 0.53 -8.31 19.14
CA ILE A 116 1.45 -8.88 20.13
C ILE A 116 0.97 -8.59 21.56
N CYS A 117 0.53 -7.36 21.85
CA CYS A 117 -0.01 -6.97 23.16
C CYS A 117 -1.19 -7.86 23.59
N ARG A 118 -2.04 -8.28 22.66
CA ARG A 118 -3.16 -9.20 22.96
C ARG A 118 -2.72 -10.59 23.38
N LEU A 119 -1.57 -11.06 22.90
CA LEU A 119 -0.95 -12.33 23.30
C LEU A 119 -0.16 -12.22 24.60
N SER A 120 -0.04 -11.02 25.17
CA SER A 120 0.68 -10.81 26.43
C SER A 120 -0.01 -11.56 27.57
N ARG A 121 0.81 -12.13 28.48
CA ARG A 121 0.33 -12.73 29.74
C ARG A 121 -0.20 -11.67 30.71
N ASN A 122 0.14 -10.40 30.50
CA ASN A 122 -0.34 -9.31 31.34
C ASN A 122 -1.81 -9.01 31.02
N PHE A 123 -2.68 -9.22 32.02
CA PHE A 123 -4.11 -9.02 31.90
C PHE A 123 -4.48 -7.62 31.42
N LEU A 124 -3.89 -6.56 32.00
CA LEU A 124 -4.24 -5.19 31.66
C LEU A 124 -3.92 -4.88 30.18
N ILE A 125 -2.72 -5.25 29.74
CA ILE A 125 -2.27 -5.03 28.35
C ILE A 125 -3.16 -5.80 27.37
N SER A 126 -3.43 -7.07 27.64
CA SER A 126 -4.25 -7.91 26.77
C SER A 126 -5.71 -7.40 26.70
N ARG A 127 -6.26 -6.94 27.83
CA ARG A 127 -7.63 -6.40 27.90
C ARG A 127 -7.76 -5.04 27.21
N LEU A 128 -6.82 -4.11 27.41
CA LEU A 128 -6.81 -2.81 26.72
C LEU A 128 -6.71 -3.00 25.20
N ALA A 129 -5.80 -3.87 24.76
CA ALA A 129 -5.65 -4.17 23.35
C ALA A 129 -6.89 -4.88 22.78
N THR A 130 -7.57 -5.72 23.56
CA THR A 130 -8.85 -6.34 23.16
C THR A 130 -9.96 -5.32 23.05
N ALA A 131 -10.11 -4.41 24.02
CA ALA A 131 -11.11 -3.34 23.98
C ALA A 131 -10.93 -2.42 22.76
N TYR A 132 -9.68 -2.03 22.46
CA TYR A 132 -9.34 -1.30 21.24
C TYR A 132 -9.79 -2.03 19.98
N VAL A 133 -9.42 -3.31 19.84
CA VAL A 133 -9.76 -4.11 18.65
C VAL A 133 -11.26 -4.28 18.49
N GLU A 134 -11.97 -4.66 19.57
CA GLU A 134 -13.41 -4.89 19.51
C GLU A 134 -14.17 -3.60 19.20
N THR A 135 -13.78 -2.48 19.80
CA THR A 135 -14.45 -1.19 19.57
C THR A 135 -14.27 -0.74 18.13
N LEU A 136 -13.04 -0.70 17.62
CA LEU A 136 -12.80 -0.18 16.26
C LEU A 136 -13.32 -1.10 15.16
N ARG A 137 -13.42 -2.41 15.38
CA ARG A 137 -14.00 -3.33 14.38
C ARG A 137 -15.52 -3.22 14.29
N ASN A 138 -16.18 -2.79 15.36
CA ASN A 138 -17.63 -2.71 15.45
C ASN A 138 -18.20 -1.35 15.01
N VAL A 139 -17.37 -0.34 14.80
CA VAL A 139 -17.79 0.98 14.30
C VAL A 139 -17.55 1.08 12.80
N PRO A 140 -18.55 1.47 11.98
CA PRO A 140 -18.36 1.66 10.54
C PRO A 140 -17.22 2.63 10.23
N LEU A 141 -16.37 2.30 9.24
CA LEU A 141 -15.20 3.11 8.91
C LEU A 141 -15.56 4.57 8.57
N LEU A 142 -16.67 4.79 7.85
CA LEU A 142 -17.14 6.13 7.53
C LEU A 142 -17.42 6.96 8.80
N VAL A 143 -18.05 6.36 9.81
CA VAL A 143 -18.32 7.03 11.09
C VAL A 143 -17.02 7.38 11.78
N GLN A 144 -16.00 6.51 11.72
CA GLN A 144 -14.68 6.82 12.29
C GLN A 144 -14.01 7.99 11.57
N LEU A 145 -14.06 8.04 10.24
CA LEU A 145 -13.50 9.15 9.46
C LEU A 145 -14.16 10.48 9.85
N LEU A 146 -15.49 10.51 9.90
CA LEU A 146 -16.24 11.68 10.32
C LEU A 146 -15.94 12.07 11.76
N LEU A 147 -15.81 11.09 12.67
CA LEU A 147 -15.48 11.33 14.07
C LEU A 147 -14.08 11.92 14.24
N TRP A 148 -13.06 11.37 13.59
CA TRP A 148 -11.71 11.91 13.66
C TRP A 148 -11.60 13.31 13.05
N TYR A 149 -12.29 13.54 11.93
CA TYR A 149 -12.34 14.86 11.31
C TYR A 149 -13.04 15.88 12.22
N ALA A 150 -14.21 15.54 12.76
CA ALA A 150 -14.93 16.38 13.72
C ALA A 150 -14.11 16.63 15.00
N ALA A 151 -13.41 15.61 15.51
CA ALA A 151 -12.54 15.72 16.66
C ALA A 151 -11.40 16.71 16.41
N ILE A 152 -10.75 16.69 15.24
CA ILE A 152 -9.72 17.67 14.88
C ILE A 152 -10.31 19.09 14.85
N LEU A 153 -11.47 19.29 14.21
CA LEU A 153 -12.07 20.62 14.09
C LEU A 153 -12.60 21.19 15.42
N GLN A 154 -13.04 20.32 16.34
CA GLN A 154 -13.64 20.72 17.61
C GLN A 154 -12.62 20.79 18.75
N LEU A 155 -11.75 19.79 18.87
CA LEU A 155 -10.81 19.65 19.98
C LEU A 155 -9.52 20.44 19.77
N PHE A 156 -9.06 20.62 18.52
CA PHE A 156 -7.80 21.33 18.31
C PHE A 156 -8.00 22.84 18.46
N PRO A 157 -7.00 23.58 18.96
CA PRO A 157 -7.12 25.02 19.13
C PRO A 157 -7.05 25.78 17.81
N ALA A 158 -7.49 27.04 17.85
CA ALA A 158 -7.28 27.98 16.76
C ALA A 158 -5.79 28.19 16.48
N VAL A 159 -5.45 28.61 15.26
CA VAL A 159 -4.06 28.72 14.77
C VAL A 159 -3.15 29.56 15.68
N ARG A 160 -3.68 30.63 16.29
CA ARG A 160 -2.93 31.49 17.22
C ARG A 160 -2.56 30.83 18.54
N GLN A 161 -3.30 29.79 18.93
CA GLN A 161 -3.09 28.99 20.15
C GLN A 161 -2.70 27.56 19.78
N ALA A 162 -2.09 27.37 18.61
CA ALA A 162 -1.67 26.05 18.14
C ALA A 162 -0.78 25.37 19.18
N ILE A 163 -1.02 24.07 19.39
CA ILE A 163 -0.18 23.27 20.29
C ILE A 163 1.17 23.11 19.62
N SER A 164 2.24 23.63 20.23
CA SER A 164 3.61 23.36 19.77
C SER A 164 4.09 22.04 20.34
N VAL A 165 4.67 21.22 19.47
CA VAL A 165 5.36 19.98 19.83
C VAL A 165 6.82 20.16 19.50
N LEU A 166 7.64 20.25 20.55
CA LEU A 166 9.09 20.48 20.47
C LEU A 166 9.47 21.75 19.69
N ASP A 167 8.55 22.72 19.57
CA ASP A 167 8.67 23.93 18.73
C ASP A 167 9.01 23.66 17.25
N LEU A 168 8.83 22.42 16.80
CA LEU A 168 9.05 21.97 15.42
C LEU A 168 7.75 21.72 14.68
N MET A 169 6.73 21.23 15.39
CA MET A 169 5.43 20.89 14.82
C MET A 169 4.32 21.67 15.52
N PHE A 170 3.35 22.16 14.75
CA PHE A 170 2.22 22.94 15.29
C PHE A 170 0.89 22.34 14.88
N LEU A 171 0.08 21.97 15.87
CA LEU A 171 -1.24 21.37 15.66
C LEU A 171 -2.34 22.43 15.86
N SER A 172 -3.22 22.55 14.87
CA SER A 172 -4.32 23.51 14.89
C SER A 172 -5.55 22.98 14.15
N LYS A 173 -6.68 23.69 14.23
CA LYS A 173 -7.87 23.39 13.40
C LYS A 173 -7.60 23.44 11.88
N ARG A 174 -6.53 24.11 11.44
CA ARG A 174 -6.11 24.16 10.03
C ARG A 174 -5.14 23.04 9.65
N GLY A 175 -4.96 22.06 10.52
CA GLY A 175 -4.11 20.91 10.29
C GLY A 175 -2.81 20.99 11.09
N MET A 176 -1.86 20.17 10.68
CA MET A 176 -0.56 20.01 11.32
C MET A 176 0.53 20.61 10.44
N ASN A 177 1.25 21.60 10.97
CA ASN A 177 2.39 22.20 10.29
C ASN A 177 3.65 21.46 10.77
N VAL A 178 4.42 20.91 9.84
CA VAL A 178 5.66 20.18 10.12
C VAL A 178 6.81 20.78 9.32
N PRO A 179 8.08 20.56 9.72
CA PRO A 179 9.22 21.02 8.96
C PRO A 179 9.21 20.44 7.54
N ARG A 180 9.41 21.29 6.53
CA ARG A 180 9.52 20.85 5.14
C ARG A 180 10.98 20.56 4.81
N PRO A 181 11.33 19.34 4.37
CA PRO A 181 12.65 19.07 3.85
C PRO A 181 12.79 19.71 2.46
N ILE A 182 13.84 20.50 2.27
CA ILE A 182 14.23 21.06 0.98
C ILE A 182 15.51 20.31 0.56
N PRO A 183 15.43 19.44 -0.47
CA PRO A 183 16.61 18.78 -0.99
C PRO A 183 17.48 19.80 -1.71
N GLY A 184 18.76 19.87 -1.35
CA GLY A 184 19.79 20.60 -2.09
C GLY A 184 20.28 19.83 -3.31
N ASP A 185 21.13 20.46 -4.11
CA ASP A 185 21.61 19.92 -5.39
C ASP A 185 22.34 18.56 -5.24
N ASP A 186 23.08 18.37 -4.14
CA ASP A 186 23.83 17.14 -3.86
C ASP A 186 22.99 16.01 -3.25
N PHE A 187 21.69 16.22 -3.02
CA PHE A 187 20.81 15.22 -2.40
C PHE A 187 20.75 13.90 -3.19
N GLY A 188 20.95 13.95 -4.51
CA GLY A 188 21.01 12.75 -5.36
C GLY A 188 22.08 11.74 -4.90
N LEU A 189 23.20 12.21 -4.35
CA LEU A 189 24.28 11.35 -3.84
C LEU A 189 23.86 10.56 -2.60
N VAL A 190 23.00 11.14 -1.75
CA VAL A 190 22.42 10.44 -0.59
C VAL A 190 21.47 9.32 -1.05
N GLY A 191 20.72 9.54 -2.13
CA GLY A 191 19.90 8.52 -2.77
C GLY A 191 20.74 7.35 -3.31
N ILE A 192 21.85 7.65 -3.98
CA ILE A 192 22.80 6.63 -4.46
C ILE A 192 23.42 5.86 -3.30
N ALA A 193 23.81 6.57 -2.23
CA ALA A 193 24.34 5.96 -1.00
C ALA A 193 23.34 4.95 -0.38
N LEU A 194 22.05 5.28 -0.39
CA LEU A 194 21.00 4.37 0.08
C LEU A 194 20.93 3.10 -0.77
N LEU A 195 20.96 3.23 -2.10
CA LEU A 195 20.94 2.09 -3.02
C LEU A 195 22.19 1.20 -2.86
N VAL A 196 23.37 1.81 -2.72
CA VAL A 196 24.62 1.09 -2.44
C VAL A 196 24.54 0.38 -1.08
N GLY A 197 24.04 1.06 -0.05
CA GLY A 197 23.84 0.49 1.28
C GLY A 197 22.92 -0.73 1.25
N ILE A 198 21.82 -0.68 0.49
CA ILE A 198 20.93 -1.83 0.27
C ILE A 198 21.66 -2.97 -0.43
N ALA A 199 22.40 -2.69 -1.51
CA ALA A 199 23.15 -3.70 -2.25
C ALA A 199 24.20 -4.40 -1.36
N VAL A 200 24.95 -3.63 -0.57
CA VAL A 200 25.94 -4.14 0.40
C VAL A 200 25.25 -4.97 1.50
N ALA A 201 24.13 -4.49 2.03
CA ALA A 201 23.36 -5.23 3.03
C ALA A 201 22.85 -6.58 2.50
N ILE A 202 22.41 -6.64 1.23
CA ILE A 202 22.03 -7.88 0.55
C ILE A 202 23.25 -8.81 0.40
N GLY A 203 24.41 -8.27 0.00
CA GLY A 203 25.67 -9.00 -0.09
C GLY A 203 26.08 -9.63 1.25
N ILE A 204 26.07 -8.84 2.33
CA ILE A 204 26.36 -9.31 3.70
C ILE A 204 25.34 -10.34 4.17
N ALA A 205 24.06 -10.16 3.86
CA ALA A 205 23.02 -11.13 4.23
C ALA A 205 23.23 -12.49 3.53
N ARG A 206 23.67 -12.48 2.26
CA ARG A 206 24.02 -13.69 1.49
C ARG A 206 25.28 -14.35 2.06
N TRP A 207 26.35 -13.60 2.26
CA TRP A 207 27.59 -14.10 2.87
C TRP A 207 27.36 -14.65 4.27
N ALA A 208 26.61 -13.95 5.12
CA ALA A 208 26.29 -14.38 6.48
C ALA A 208 25.50 -15.70 6.48
N ARG A 209 24.62 -15.90 5.49
CA ARG A 209 23.87 -17.16 5.33
C ARG A 209 24.81 -18.30 4.93
N GLN A 210 25.73 -18.07 3.99
CA GLN A 210 26.73 -19.06 3.57
C GLN A 210 27.69 -19.42 4.71
N ARG A 211 28.22 -18.42 5.43
CA ARG A 211 29.07 -18.63 6.61
C ARG A 211 28.33 -19.42 7.68
N GLN A 212 27.06 -19.11 7.95
CA GLN A 212 26.26 -19.85 8.92
C GLN A 212 26.07 -21.32 8.49
N MET A 213 25.89 -21.59 7.20
CA MET A 213 25.81 -22.96 6.67
C MET A 213 27.14 -23.72 6.77
N ALA A 214 28.27 -23.05 6.55
CA ALA A 214 29.60 -23.68 6.58
C ALA A 214 30.17 -23.84 8.00
N THR A 215 29.92 -22.89 8.90
CA THR A 215 30.59 -22.80 10.22
C THR A 215 29.65 -22.94 11.40
N GLY A 216 28.33 -22.94 11.19
CA GLY A 216 27.32 -22.91 12.25
C GLY A 216 27.23 -21.59 13.04
N GLN A 217 28.19 -20.67 12.88
CA GLN A 217 28.21 -19.40 13.60
C GLN A 217 27.21 -18.42 13.02
N GLN A 218 26.37 -17.85 13.89
CA GLN A 218 25.38 -16.84 13.50
C GLN A 218 26.05 -15.46 13.42
N PHE A 219 25.85 -14.76 12.31
CA PHE A 219 26.23 -13.35 12.15
C PHE A 219 24.99 -12.45 12.28
N PRO A 220 25.04 -11.31 12.98
CA PRO A 220 23.91 -10.40 13.18
C PRO A 220 23.58 -9.58 11.92
N LYS A 221 23.31 -10.27 10.80
CA LYS A 221 23.07 -9.69 9.46
C LYS A 221 21.96 -8.64 9.43
N GLY A 222 20.96 -8.74 10.31
CA GLY A 222 19.85 -7.76 10.39
C GLY A 222 20.31 -6.41 10.94
N LEU A 223 21.02 -6.41 12.08
CA LEU A 223 21.54 -5.18 12.69
C LEU A 223 22.61 -4.53 11.82
N VAL A 224 23.54 -5.34 11.28
CA VAL A 224 24.61 -4.83 10.40
C VAL A 224 24.03 -4.31 9.08
N GLY A 225 23.06 -5.02 8.49
CA GLY A 225 22.36 -4.55 7.30
C GLY A 225 21.63 -3.23 7.54
N LEU A 226 20.90 -3.10 8.65
CA LEU A 226 20.25 -1.86 9.05
C LEU A 226 21.28 -0.73 9.25
N ALA A 227 22.38 -1.02 9.96
CA ALA A 227 23.44 -0.05 10.22
C ALA A 227 24.08 0.45 8.92
N ILE A 228 24.18 -0.39 7.88
CA ILE A 228 24.72 0.02 6.58
C ILE A 228 23.68 0.80 5.76
N ILE A 229 22.43 0.31 5.70
CA ILE A 229 21.34 0.97 4.97
C ILE A 229 21.08 2.37 5.52
N VAL A 230 21.17 2.56 6.83
CA VAL A 230 20.96 3.86 7.49
C VAL A 230 22.26 4.64 7.60
N GLY A 231 23.35 3.98 7.99
CA GLY A 231 24.63 4.63 8.27
C GLY A 231 25.34 5.14 7.03
N LEU A 232 25.27 4.43 5.90
CA LEU A 232 25.96 4.86 4.67
C LEU A 232 25.35 6.17 4.10
N PRO A 233 24.02 6.31 3.95
CA PRO A 233 23.41 7.60 3.61
C PRO A 233 23.72 8.70 4.62
N LEU A 234 23.77 8.37 5.92
CA LEU A 234 24.03 9.34 6.97
C LEU A 234 25.48 9.86 6.93
N ILE A 235 26.45 8.97 6.71
CA ILE A 235 27.87 9.34 6.51
C ILE A 235 28.01 10.22 5.26
N VAL A 236 27.37 9.85 4.14
CA VAL A 236 27.42 10.65 2.91
C VAL A 236 26.75 12.00 3.11
N SER A 237 25.61 12.04 3.79
CA SER A 237 24.93 13.29 4.16
C SER A 237 25.83 14.19 5.02
N MET A 238 26.49 13.64 6.04
CA MET A 238 27.41 14.40 6.90
C MET A 238 28.65 14.89 6.13
N ALA A 239 29.21 14.07 5.23
CA ALA A 239 30.36 14.44 4.40
C ALA A 239 30.03 15.58 3.41
N LEU A 240 28.78 15.63 2.93
CA LEU A 240 28.26 16.69 2.07
C LEU A 240 27.78 17.93 2.84
N GLY A 241 27.95 17.99 4.17
CA GLY A 241 27.53 19.14 4.97
C GLY A 241 26.02 19.23 5.22
N ASN A 242 25.32 18.08 5.19
CA ASN A 242 23.87 17.94 5.28
C ASN A 242 23.11 18.60 4.10
N PRO A 243 22.94 17.88 2.97
CA PRO A 243 22.32 18.42 1.76
C PRO A 243 20.80 18.61 1.88
N VAL A 244 20.21 18.44 3.06
CA VAL A 244 18.79 18.70 3.32
C VAL A 244 18.68 19.85 4.30
N THR A 245 18.18 20.97 3.81
CA THR A 245 17.79 22.10 4.67
C THR A 245 16.34 21.92 5.10
N TRP A 246 16.03 22.35 6.32
CA TRP A 246 14.69 22.23 6.89
C TRP A 246 14.08 23.62 6.98
N GLU A 247 12.97 23.81 6.30
CA GLU A 247 12.15 25.01 6.45
C GLU A 247 11.18 24.79 7.61
N LEU A 248 11.39 25.53 8.69
CA LEU A 248 10.57 25.45 9.90
C LEU A 248 9.29 26.28 9.73
N PRO A 249 8.13 25.77 10.19
CA PRO A 249 6.89 26.53 10.16
C PRO A 249 6.91 27.65 11.21
N GLU A 250 6.69 28.89 10.78
CA GLU A 250 6.61 30.06 11.65
C GLU A 250 5.22 30.70 11.59
N LEU A 251 4.67 31.09 12.75
CA LEU A 251 3.39 31.80 12.80
C LEU A 251 3.59 33.26 12.34
N LYS A 252 3.18 33.58 11.11
CA LYS A 252 3.24 34.94 10.54
C LYS A 252 1.82 35.46 10.27
N GLY A 253 1.43 36.49 11.02
CA GLY A 253 0.10 37.11 10.90
C GLY A 253 -1.02 36.21 11.45
N PHE A 254 -1.87 35.69 10.56
CA PHE A 254 -3.03 34.84 10.90
C PHE A 254 -2.85 33.36 10.53
N ASN A 255 -1.70 32.97 9.96
CA ASN A 255 -1.42 31.59 9.58
C ASN A 255 0.05 31.22 9.74
N PHE A 256 0.35 29.92 9.69
CA PHE A 256 1.74 29.46 9.55
C PHE A 256 2.24 29.71 8.13
N GLN A 257 3.49 30.14 8.01
CA GLN A 257 4.22 30.26 6.75
C GLN A 257 5.49 29.41 6.83
N GLY A 258 5.89 28.84 5.70
CA GLY A 258 6.94 27.84 5.64
C GLY A 258 6.49 26.46 6.15
N GLY A 259 7.35 25.47 5.99
CA GLY A 259 7.04 24.09 6.36
C GLY A 259 6.03 23.41 5.43
N LEU A 260 5.61 22.21 5.83
CA LEU A 260 4.61 21.41 5.15
C LEU A 260 3.32 21.46 5.97
N VAL A 261 2.22 21.83 5.32
CA VAL A 261 0.89 21.84 5.95
C VAL A 261 0.20 20.52 5.64
N LEU A 262 0.09 19.65 6.64
CA LEU A 262 -0.73 18.45 6.58
C LEU A 262 -2.16 18.85 6.91
N GLN A 263 -3.02 18.81 5.90
CA GLN A 263 -4.40 19.28 6.04
C GLN A 263 -5.20 18.44 7.05
N PRO A 264 -6.23 19.02 7.68
CA PRO A 264 -7.09 18.29 8.62
C PRO A 264 -7.67 17.00 8.04
N GLU A 265 -8.05 17.03 6.76
CA GLU A 265 -8.66 15.92 6.02
C GLU A 265 -7.66 14.75 5.89
N LEU A 266 -6.41 15.05 5.52
CA LEU A 266 -5.35 14.04 5.45
C LEU A 266 -5.04 13.46 6.83
N THR A 267 -4.99 14.30 7.87
CA THR A 267 -4.73 13.86 9.24
C THR A 267 -5.84 12.95 9.76
N ALA A 268 -7.10 13.33 9.52
CA ALA A 268 -8.27 12.54 9.86
C ALA A 268 -8.31 11.20 9.10
N LEU A 269 -8.03 11.22 7.79
CA LEU A 269 -7.87 10.02 6.97
C LEU A 269 -6.83 9.08 7.59
N VAL A 270 -5.65 9.61 7.89
CA VAL A 270 -4.52 8.80 8.37
C VAL A 270 -4.84 8.19 9.72
N LEU A 271 -5.38 8.97 10.65
CA LEU A 271 -5.78 8.46 11.98
C LEU A 271 -6.91 7.43 11.87
N GLY A 272 -7.98 7.74 11.15
CA GLY A 272 -9.16 6.89 11.04
C GLY A 272 -8.86 5.56 10.35
N ILE A 273 -8.29 5.61 9.14
CA ILE A 273 -7.98 4.39 8.38
C ILE A 273 -6.89 3.57 9.07
N SER A 274 -5.84 4.20 9.61
CA SER A 274 -4.76 3.44 10.25
C SER A 274 -5.23 2.74 11.52
N ALA A 275 -6.00 3.43 12.37
CA ALA A 275 -6.53 2.84 13.60
C ALA A 275 -7.52 1.71 13.29
N TYR A 276 -8.46 1.94 12.36
CA TYR A 276 -9.39 0.91 11.92
C TYR A 276 -8.65 -0.32 11.38
N THR A 277 -7.77 -0.16 10.39
CA THR A 277 -7.07 -1.28 9.75
C THR A 277 -6.12 -1.98 10.73
N ALA A 278 -5.48 -1.26 11.66
CA ALA A 278 -4.65 -1.85 12.69
C ALA A 278 -5.40 -2.86 13.56
N SER A 279 -6.71 -2.66 13.80
CA SER A 279 -7.52 -3.62 14.55
C SER A 279 -7.68 -4.96 13.82
N PHE A 280 -7.83 -4.95 12.49
CA PHE A 280 -7.88 -6.16 11.67
C PHE A 280 -6.51 -6.81 11.54
N ILE A 281 -5.45 -6.02 11.36
CA ILE A 281 -4.06 -6.52 11.34
C ILE A 281 -3.73 -7.20 12.67
N ALA A 282 -4.14 -6.62 13.81
CA ALA A 282 -3.93 -7.22 15.12
C ALA A 282 -4.58 -8.60 15.25
N GLU A 283 -5.77 -8.80 14.71
CA GLU A 283 -6.43 -10.12 14.67
C GLU A 283 -5.73 -11.11 13.74
N ILE A 284 -5.28 -10.65 12.58
CA ILE A 284 -4.53 -11.48 11.63
C ILE A 284 -3.22 -11.95 12.28
N VAL A 285 -2.48 -11.05 12.92
CA VAL A 285 -1.23 -11.37 13.62
C VAL A 285 -1.49 -12.34 14.77
N ARG A 286 -2.47 -12.05 15.63
CA ARG A 286 -2.83 -12.91 16.76
C ARG A 286 -3.27 -14.30 16.30
N GLY A 287 -4.19 -14.37 15.34
CA GLY A 287 -4.70 -15.61 14.77
C GLY A 287 -3.61 -16.41 14.07
N GLY A 288 -2.72 -15.75 13.34
CA GLY A 288 -1.60 -16.40 12.67
C GLY A 288 -0.56 -16.99 13.63
N ILE A 289 -0.31 -16.34 14.78
CA ILE A 289 0.57 -16.89 15.83
C ILE A 289 -0.08 -18.09 16.52
N LEU A 290 -1.38 -17.99 16.87
CA LEU A 290 -2.11 -19.07 17.53
C LEU A 290 -2.39 -20.28 16.63
N ALA A 291 -2.37 -20.09 15.30
CA ALA A 291 -2.54 -21.18 14.34
C ALA A 291 -1.34 -22.14 14.29
N VAL A 292 -0.18 -21.77 14.83
CA VAL A 292 0.97 -22.66 14.92
C VAL A 292 0.76 -23.65 16.07
N SER A 293 0.81 -24.96 15.76
CA SER A 293 0.61 -26.03 16.73
C SER A 293 1.52 -25.91 17.96
N HIS A 294 0.96 -26.13 19.15
CA HIS A 294 1.71 -26.14 20.41
C HIS A 294 2.84 -27.18 20.42
N GLY A 295 2.69 -28.30 19.69
CA GLY A 295 3.73 -29.33 19.56
C GLY A 295 5.04 -28.79 18.97
N GLN A 296 5.00 -27.73 18.14
CA GLN A 296 6.20 -27.05 17.65
C GLN A 296 6.97 -26.36 18.77
N SER A 297 6.25 -25.77 19.72
CA SER A 297 6.83 -25.10 20.88
C SER A 297 7.36 -26.14 21.88
N GLU A 298 6.62 -27.21 22.12
CA GLU A 298 7.04 -28.32 23.00
C GLU A 298 8.28 -29.04 22.47
N ALA A 299 8.33 -29.33 21.17
CA ALA A 299 9.52 -29.92 20.54
C ALA A 299 10.74 -28.99 20.63
N ALA A 300 10.54 -27.68 20.43
CA ALA A 300 11.62 -26.70 20.60
C ALA A 300 12.15 -26.64 22.04
N TYR A 301 11.25 -26.70 23.03
CA TYR A 301 11.63 -26.74 24.45
C TYR A 301 12.33 -28.06 24.82
N ALA A 302 11.90 -29.20 24.26
CA ALA A 302 12.57 -30.49 24.43
C ALA A 302 13.99 -30.50 23.87
N LEU A 303 14.25 -29.71 22.81
CA LEU A 303 15.58 -29.47 22.26
C LEU A 303 16.40 -28.41 23.03
N GLY A 304 15.88 -27.89 24.15
CA GLY A 304 16.58 -26.91 24.99
C GLY A 304 16.56 -25.47 24.44
N LEU A 305 15.72 -25.15 23.45
CA LEU A 305 15.62 -23.80 22.92
C LEU A 305 14.96 -22.85 23.93
N ARG A 306 15.58 -21.69 24.14
CA ARG A 306 15.01 -20.61 24.97
C ARG A 306 13.74 -20.03 24.31
N PRO A 307 12.75 -19.54 25.08
CA PRO A 307 11.49 -19.00 24.53
C PRO A 307 11.66 -17.95 23.42
N GLY A 308 12.64 -17.05 23.54
CA GLY A 308 12.92 -16.07 22.48
C GLY A 308 13.45 -16.69 21.20
N ALA A 309 14.28 -17.74 21.30
CA ALA A 309 14.77 -18.50 20.15
C ALA A 309 13.64 -19.33 19.52
N THR A 310 12.80 -19.97 20.33
CA THR A 310 11.59 -20.68 19.87
C THR A 310 10.66 -19.74 19.10
N LEU A 311 10.39 -18.54 19.64
CA LEU A 311 9.57 -17.55 18.96
C LEU A 311 10.19 -17.12 17.62
N ARG A 312 11.48 -16.77 17.62
CA ARG A 312 12.17 -16.24 16.44
C ARG A 312 12.41 -17.27 15.33
N LEU A 313 12.76 -18.51 15.70
CA LEU A 313 13.23 -19.53 14.76
C LEU A 313 12.14 -20.52 14.36
N VAL A 314 11.14 -20.74 15.21
CA VAL A 314 10.09 -21.75 14.99
C VAL A 314 8.75 -21.10 14.72
N ILE A 315 8.25 -20.29 15.65
CA ILE A 315 6.87 -19.77 15.61
C ILE A 315 6.72 -18.67 14.56
N ILE A 316 7.52 -17.60 14.60
CA ILE A 316 7.40 -16.45 13.68
C ILE A 316 7.52 -16.86 12.21
N PRO A 317 8.49 -17.69 11.78
CA PRO A 317 8.60 -18.08 10.38
C PRO A 317 7.38 -18.87 9.86
N GLN A 318 6.75 -19.67 10.72
CA GLN A 318 5.55 -20.43 10.39
C GLN A 318 4.31 -19.53 10.38
N SER A 319 4.14 -18.69 11.40
CA SER A 319 3.00 -17.77 11.48
C SER A 319 3.00 -16.75 10.33
N LEU A 320 4.16 -16.29 9.89
CA LEU A 320 4.28 -15.38 8.74
C LEU A 320 3.63 -15.95 7.46
N ARG A 321 3.72 -17.26 7.23
CA ARG A 321 3.08 -17.90 6.06
C ARG A 321 1.56 -17.85 6.13
N ILE A 322 1.00 -17.80 7.34
CA ILE A 322 -0.44 -17.71 7.60
C ILE A 322 -0.89 -16.24 7.57
N ILE A 323 -0.04 -15.32 8.04
CA ILE A 323 -0.31 -13.89 8.18
C ILE A 323 -0.26 -13.14 6.85
N VAL A 324 0.71 -13.45 5.98
CA VAL A 324 0.97 -12.66 4.75
C VAL A 324 -0.22 -12.62 3.77
N PRO A 325 -0.92 -13.74 3.46
CA PRO A 325 -2.06 -13.69 2.55
C PRO A 325 -3.18 -12.75 3.01
N PRO A 326 -3.74 -12.85 4.23
CA PRO A 326 -4.78 -11.92 4.69
C PRO A 326 -4.26 -10.48 4.88
N MET A 327 -2.98 -10.27 5.22
CA MET A 327 -2.41 -8.91 5.25
C MET A 327 -2.45 -8.24 3.86
N THR A 328 -2.17 -9.00 2.79
CA THR A 328 -2.25 -8.48 1.42
C THR A 328 -3.67 -8.00 1.10
N SER A 329 -4.68 -8.79 1.48
CA SER A 329 -6.09 -8.38 1.35
C SER A 329 -6.40 -7.12 2.16
N GLN A 330 -5.84 -6.97 3.36
CA GLN A 330 -6.05 -5.74 4.14
C GLN A 330 -5.39 -4.52 3.52
N TYR A 331 -4.23 -4.66 2.89
CA TYR A 331 -3.59 -3.54 2.16
C TYR A 331 -4.43 -3.12 0.95
N LEU A 332 -4.98 -4.07 0.21
CA LEU A 332 -5.94 -3.77 -0.87
C LEU A 332 -7.19 -3.07 -0.34
N ASN A 333 -7.68 -3.47 0.84
CA ASN A 333 -8.81 -2.80 1.48
C ASN A 333 -8.47 -1.37 1.89
N VAL A 334 -7.25 -1.08 2.37
CA VAL A 334 -6.82 0.30 2.66
C VAL A 334 -6.94 1.16 1.41
N VAL A 335 -6.43 0.69 0.26
CA VAL A 335 -6.51 1.42 -1.02
C VAL A 335 -7.96 1.60 -1.49
N LYS A 336 -8.83 0.61 -1.28
CA LYS A 336 -10.25 0.76 -1.62
C LYS A 336 -10.96 1.74 -0.68
N ASN A 337 -10.64 1.68 0.61
CA ASN A 337 -11.29 2.46 1.65
C ASN A 337 -10.91 3.94 1.63
N THR A 338 -9.80 4.34 1.00
CA THR A 338 -9.47 5.76 0.80
C THR A 338 -10.53 6.51 -0.01
N THR A 339 -11.34 5.81 -0.82
CA THR A 339 -12.46 6.42 -1.57
C THR A 339 -13.57 6.98 -0.68
N LEU A 340 -13.74 6.43 0.53
CA LEU A 340 -14.71 6.92 1.52
C LEU A 340 -14.34 8.32 2.05
N VAL A 341 -13.10 8.76 1.83
CA VAL A 341 -12.57 10.01 2.38
C VAL A 341 -13.05 11.23 1.58
N SER A 342 -13.64 11.01 0.40
CA SER A 342 -14.47 12.01 -0.28
C SER A 342 -15.53 12.64 0.65
N MET A 343 -16.02 11.90 1.66
CA MET A 343 -16.99 12.39 2.64
C MET A 343 -16.44 13.43 3.63
N ILE A 344 -15.11 13.50 3.79
CA ILE A 344 -14.44 14.57 4.54
C ILE A 344 -13.70 15.53 3.62
N ALA A 345 -14.08 15.58 2.33
CA ALA A 345 -13.51 16.47 1.32
C ALA A 345 -12.00 16.31 1.06
N TYR A 346 -11.44 15.12 1.30
CA TYR A 346 -10.07 14.83 0.85
C TYR A 346 -10.04 14.61 -0.67
N PRO A 347 -9.14 15.28 -1.43
CA PRO A 347 -9.09 15.19 -2.89
C PRO A 347 -8.39 13.90 -3.35
N ASP A 348 -9.06 12.78 -3.17
CA ASP A 348 -8.65 11.48 -3.69
C ASP A 348 -9.07 11.30 -5.16
N LEU A 349 -8.66 10.19 -5.78
CA LEU A 349 -9.03 9.84 -7.15
C LEU A 349 -10.56 9.85 -7.36
N TYR A 350 -11.33 9.28 -6.43
CA TYR A 350 -12.78 9.21 -6.56
C TYR A 350 -13.42 10.59 -6.49
N SER A 351 -13.03 11.42 -5.50
CA SER A 351 -13.51 12.79 -5.37
C SER A 351 -13.24 13.61 -6.62
N ILE A 352 -12.04 13.53 -7.18
CA ILE A 352 -11.67 14.33 -8.35
C ILE A 352 -12.43 13.91 -9.60
N ILE A 353 -12.58 12.60 -9.84
CA ILE A 353 -13.40 12.11 -10.96
C ILE A 353 -14.85 12.54 -10.77
N GLY A 354 -15.41 12.37 -9.56
CA GLY A 354 -16.77 12.77 -9.24
C GLY A 354 -17.03 14.27 -9.47
N THR A 355 -16.10 15.13 -9.06
CA THR A 355 -16.21 16.57 -9.34
C THR A 355 -16.07 16.88 -10.83
N SER A 356 -15.16 16.21 -11.54
CA SER A 356 -14.92 16.45 -12.97
C SER A 356 -16.10 16.02 -13.86
N LEU A 357 -16.88 15.01 -13.44
CA LEU A 357 -18.06 14.53 -14.17
C LEU A 357 -19.30 15.42 -13.98
N ASN A 358 -19.33 16.23 -12.92
CA ASN A 358 -20.45 17.12 -12.60
C ASN A 358 -20.28 18.54 -13.14
N GLN A 359 -19.14 18.84 -13.75
CA GLN A 359 -18.89 20.03 -14.55
C GLN A 359 -19.22 19.72 -16.00
#